data_AF-A0A522WD20-F1
#
_entry.id   AF-A0A522WD20-F1
#
_cell.length_a   1.000
_cell.length_b   1.000
_cell.length_c   1.000
_cell.angle_alpha   90.00
_cell.angle_beta   90.00
_cell.angle_gamma   90.00
#
_symmetry.space_group_name_H-M   'P 1'
#
loop_
_entity.id
_entity.type
_entity.pdbx_description
1 polymer ?
#
loop_
_entity_poly.entity_id
_entity_poly.type
_entity_poly.pdbx_seq_one_letter_code
_entity_poly.pdbx_strand_id
1 'polypeptide(L)'
;MTHFTAFLIFLALTPAFIFALHCVIIRFLRLFNLRPTEQLTVLACAVIGHLPIGALLWVVHIRHVYTQAGGIYTVIYALLVYNALAYSYFHVFNMSDTARRIRILYEIYTVNKIKVHALTARYGAKEMLDNRLERLLATRQIKLIGNRYVLDKKLIHDISLLIAWLGRLLGIPYPEAKHRAADTKQAKTASDVKPQ
;
A
#
# COMPACT_ATOMS: atom_id res chain seq x y z
N MET A 1 -25.51 1.69 26.33
CA MET A 1 -25.08 0.91 25.14
C MET A 1 -24.25 1.74 24.16
N THR A 2 -24.57 3.01 23.92
CA THR A 2 -23.86 3.90 22.96
C THR A 2 -22.34 4.02 23.17
N HIS A 3 -21.86 4.14 24.42
CA HIS A 3 -20.42 4.30 24.70
C HIS A 3 -19.58 3.07 24.37
N PHE A 4 -20.11 1.87 24.60
CA PHE A 4 -19.39 0.62 24.31
C PHE A 4 -19.32 0.36 22.80
N THR A 5 -20.41 0.62 22.07
CA THR A 5 -20.41 0.55 20.60
C THR A 5 -19.42 1.56 20.00
N ALA A 6 -19.39 2.79 20.51
CA ALA A 6 -18.42 3.80 20.07
C ALA A 6 -16.98 3.35 20.33
N PHE A 7 -16.70 2.77 21.50
CA PHE A 7 -15.40 2.20 21.84
C PHE A 7 -14.95 1.15 20.82
N LEU A 8 -15.81 0.17 20.48
CA LEU A 8 -15.50 -0.85 19.49
C LEU A 8 -15.30 -0.29 18.08
N ILE A 9 -16.10 0.71 17.67
CA ILE A 9 -15.96 1.36 16.36
C ILE A 9 -14.61 2.07 16.26
N PHE A 10 -14.21 2.85 17.27
CA PHE A 10 -12.91 3.52 17.26
C PHE A 10 -11.76 2.52 17.22
N LEU A 11 -11.90 1.40 17.92
CA LEU A 11 -10.88 0.38 17.96
C LEU A 11 -10.78 -0.36 16.62
N ALA A 12 -11.90 -0.64 15.96
CA ALA A 12 -11.94 -1.19 14.60
C ALA A 12 -11.37 -0.23 13.54
N LEU A 13 -11.47 1.09 13.77
CA LEU A 13 -10.89 2.12 12.90
C LEU A 13 -9.37 2.30 13.07
N THR A 14 -8.74 1.61 14.02
CA THR A 14 -7.29 1.70 14.29
C THR A 14 -6.42 1.51 13.05
N PRO A 15 -6.61 0.48 12.18
CA PRO A 15 -5.76 0.31 10.99
C PRO A 15 -5.86 1.50 10.02
N ALA A 16 -7.06 2.07 9.85
CA ALA A 16 -7.25 3.25 9.01
C ALA A 16 -6.56 4.49 9.61
N PHE A 17 -6.58 4.63 10.93
CA PHE A 17 -5.86 5.68 11.63
C PHE A 17 -4.34 5.55 11.48
N ILE A 18 -3.79 4.35 11.72
CA ILE A 18 -2.36 4.06 11.54
C ILE A 18 -1.94 4.35 10.09
N PHE A 19 -2.79 3.99 9.12
CA PHE A 19 -2.58 4.29 7.71
C PHE A 19 -2.54 5.80 7.43
N ALA A 20 -3.48 6.58 7.97
CA ALA A 20 -3.49 8.03 7.82
C ALA A 20 -2.24 8.68 8.44
N LEU A 21 -1.86 8.25 9.65
CA LEU A 21 -0.65 8.69 10.33
C LEU A 21 0.60 8.37 9.50
N HIS A 22 0.65 7.17 8.91
CA HIS A 22 1.72 6.75 8.01
C HIS A 22 1.85 7.66 6.79
N CYS A 23 0.72 8.04 6.17
CA CYS A 23 0.72 8.99 5.05
C CYS A 23 1.27 10.36 5.47
N VAL A 24 0.84 10.88 6.62
CA VAL A 24 1.30 12.19 7.15
C VAL A 24 2.79 12.16 7.45
N ILE A 25 3.28 11.12 8.15
CA ILE A 25 4.69 10.97 8.51
C ILE A 25 5.56 10.84 7.27
N ILE A 26 5.19 10.00 6.30
CA ILE A 26 5.95 9.88 5.04
C ILE A 26 6.02 11.23 4.33
N ARG A 27 4.90 11.95 4.23
CA ARG A 27 4.86 13.24 3.54
C ARG A 27 5.71 14.29 4.26
N PHE A 28 5.67 14.28 5.59
CA PHE A 28 6.51 15.14 6.41
C PHE A 28 8.00 14.81 6.26
N LEU A 29 8.40 13.53 6.37
CA LEU A 29 9.80 13.12 6.24
C LEU A 29 10.39 13.42 4.85
N ARG A 30 9.57 13.31 3.79
CA ARG A 30 9.97 13.72 2.44
C ARG A 30 10.23 15.22 2.33
N LEU A 31 9.51 16.06 3.07
CA LEU A 31 9.76 17.50 3.10
C LEU A 31 11.17 17.81 3.62
N PHE A 32 11.70 16.96 4.51
CA PHE A 32 13.07 17.06 5.04
C PHE A 32 14.09 16.21 4.27
N ASN A 33 13.74 15.69 3.10
CA ASN A 33 14.58 14.79 2.29
C ASN A 33 15.05 13.51 3.01
N LEU A 34 14.36 13.09 4.07
CA LEU A 34 14.65 11.84 4.76
C LEU A 34 14.03 10.66 4.00
N ARG A 35 14.80 9.59 3.82
CA ARG A 35 14.36 8.34 3.21
C ARG A 35 14.36 7.21 4.25
N PRO A 36 13.42 7.24 5.21
CA PRO A 36 13.31 6.18 6.20
C PRO A 36 12.98 4.85 5.53
N THR A 37 13.35 3.74 6.16
CA THR A 37 12.86 2.43 5.74
C THR A 37 11.36 2.33 6.01
N GLU A 38 10.62 1.69 5.08
CA GLU A 38 9.16 1.55 5.21
C GLU A 38 8.78 0.84 6.53
N GLN A 39 9.54 -0.18 6.91
CA GLN A 39 9.36 -0.95 8.15
C GLN A 39 9.47 -0.07 9.40
N LEU A 40 10.52 0.78 9.48
CA LEU A 40 10.72 1.67 10.61
C LEU A 40 9.60 2.71 10.68
N THR A 41 9.17 3.22 9.52
CA THR A 41 8.09 4.20 9.46
C THR A 41 6.77 3.61 9.96
N VAL A 42 6.41 2.40 9.51
CA VAL A 42 5.20 1.70 9.98
C VAL A 42 5.27 1.40 11.48
N LEU A 43 6.41 0.94 11.98
CA LEU A 43 6.61 0.69 13.41
C LEU A 43 6.47 1.98 14.23
N ALA A 44 7.09 3.08 13.79
CA ALA A 44 6.96 4.38 14.43
C ALA A 44 5.49 4.85 14.44
N CYS A 45 4.75 4.64 13.35
CA CYS A 45 3.32 4.96 13.29
C CYS A 45 2.49 4.13 14.28
N ALA A 46 2.77 2.84 14.41
CA ALA A 46 2.09 1.96 15.37
C ALA A 46 2.33 2.42 16.82
N VAL A 47 3.57 2.81 17.16
CA VAL A 47 3.94 3.29 18.49
C VAL A 47 3.35 4.68 18.76
N ILE A 48 3.56 5.65 17.86
CA ILE A 48 3.06 7.02 17.99
C ILE A 48 1.53 7.02 18.04
N GLY A 49 0.87 6.15 17.28
CA GLY A 49 -0.59 6.03 17.22
C GLY A 49 -1.25 5.62 18.55
N HIS A 50 -0.51 5.05 19.50
CA HIS A 50 -1.04 4.75 20.83
C HIS A 50 -1.50 6.01 21.58
N LEU A 51 -0.79 7.13 21.41
CA LEU A 51 -1.10 8.37 22.13
C LEU A 51 -2.48 8.94 21.73
N PRO A 52 -2.75 9.25 20.44
CA PRO A 52 -4.04 9.81 20.04
C PRO A 52 -5.19 8.82 20.21
N ILE A 53 -5.01 7.54 19.89
CA ILE A 53 -6.08 6.54 20.07
C ILE A 53 -6.33 6.29 21.55
N GLY A 54 -5.30 6.18 22.37
CA GLY A 54 -5.43 6.05 23.83
C GLY A 54 -6.16 7.24 24.45
N ALA A 55 -5.81 8.47 24.06
CA ALA A 55 -6.50 9.68 24.51
C ALA A 55 -7.98 9.70 24.07
N LEU A 56 -8.27 9.29 22.83
CA LEU A 56 -9.64 9.23 22.32
C LEU A 56 -10.48 8.19 23.08
N LEU A 57 -9.96 6.98 23.26
CA LEU A 57 -10.63 5.92 24.02
C LEU A 57 -10.80 6.33 25.49
N TRP A 58 -9.84 7.07 26.05
CA TRP A 58 -9.93 7.62 27.39
C TRP A 58 -11.12 8.56 27.56
N VAL A 59 -11.24 9.55 26.67
CA VAL A 59 -12.32 10.55 26.71
C VAL A 59 -13.69 9.92 26.46
N VAL A 60 -13.78 9.01 25.49
CA VAL A 60 -15.05 8.44 25.04
C VAL A 60 -15.60 7.40 26.01
N HIS A 61 -14.74 6.55 26.58
CA HIS A 61 -15.17 5.36 27.32
C HIS A 61 -14.44 5.17 28.65
N ILE A 62 -13.10 5.12 28.65
CA ILE A 62 -12.35 4.64 29.83
C ILE A 62 -12.57 5.54 31.04
N ARG A 63 -12.61 6.87 30.91
CA ARG A 63 -12.84 7.78 32.06
C ARG A 63 -14.15 7.52 32.82
N HIS A 64 -15.17 7.00 32.14
CA HIS A 64 -16.49 6.75 32.74
C HIS A 64 -16.58 5.37 33.39
N VAL A 65 -15.78 4.41 32.91
CA VAL A 65 -15.76 3.02 33.38
C VAL A 65 -14.64 2.76 34.40
N TYR A 66 -13.61 3.61 34.42
CA TYR A 66 -12.44 3.44 35.29
C TYR A 66 -12.77 3.49 36.79
N THR A 67 -13.84 4.18 37.18
CA THR A 67 -14.35 4.21 38.56
C THR A 67 -15.02 2.90 39.00
N GLN A 68 -15.24 1.97 38.09
CA GLN A 68 -15.77 0.64 38.37
C GLN A 68 -14.64 -0.40 38.37
N ALA A 69 -14.82 -1.52 39.08
CA ALA A 69 -13.84 -2.61 39.16
C ALA A 69 -13.40 -3.17 37.78
N GLY A 70 -14.17 -2.91 36.71
CA GLY A 70 -13.88 -3.32 35.33
C GLY A 70 -12.92 -2.41 34.53
N GLY A 71 -12.50 -1.27 35.08
CA GLY A 71 -11.70 -0.27 34.36
C GLY A 71 -10.39 -0.80 33.80
N ILE A 72 -9.63 -1.54 34.62
CA ILE A 72 -8.31 -2.05 34.23
C ILE A 72 -8.38 -3.11 33.13
N TYR A 73 -9.39 -3.99 33.18
CA TYR A 73 -9.62 -4.99 32.14
C TYR A 73 -9.94 -4.36 30.79
N THR A 74 -10.67 -3.23 30.80
CA THR A 74 -11.01 -2.47 29.59
C THR A 74 -9.75 -1.87 28.94
N VAL A 75 -8.83 -1.34 29.76
CA VAL A 75 -7.54 -0.82 29.28
C VAL A 75 -6.67 -1.93 28.69
N ILE A 76 -6.56 -3.06 29.38
CA ILE A 76 -5.79 -4.22 28.92
C ILE A 76 -6.37 -4.75 27.59
N TYR A 77 -7.69 -4.88 27.51
CA TYR A 77 -8.38 -5.28 26.29
C TYR A 77 -8.07 -4.32 25.14
N ALA A 78 -8.18 -3.00 25.37
CA ALA A 78 -7.90 -1.99 24.36
C ALA A 78 -6.45 -2.09 23.85
N LEU A 79 -5.49 -2.27 24.76
CA LEU A 79 -4.08 -2.43 24.42
C LEU A 79 -3.83 -3.69 23.59
N LEU A 80 -4.39 -4.83 23.99
CA LEU A 80 -4.22 -6.09 23.27
C LEU A 80 -4.79 -6.01 21.85
N VAL A 81 -6.02 -5.50 21.71
CA VAL A 81 -6.66 -5.45 20.39
C VAL A 81 -6.00 -4.39 19.49
N TYR A 82 -5.61 -3.23 20.04
CA TYR A 82 -4.82 -2.25 19.28
C TYR A 82 -3.52 -2.87 18.76
N ASN A 83 -2.75 -3.55 19.64
CA ASN A 83 -1.48 -4.17 19.24
C ASN A 83 -1.69 -5.28 18.21
N ALA A 84 -2.74 -6.09 18.32
CA ALA A 84 -3.06 -7.12 17.34
C ALA A 84 -3.40 -6.52 15.95
N LEU A 85 -4.15 -5.43 15.92
CA LEU A 85 -4.50 -4.71 14.68
C LEU A 85 -3.28 -4.01 14.06
N ALA A 86 -2.48 -3.33 14.89
CA ALA A 86 -1.24 -2.69 14.47
C ALA A 86 -0.22 -3.71 13.94
N TYR A 87 -0.10 -4.86 14.61
CA TYR A 87 0.76 -5.97 14.18
C TYR A 87 0.29 -6.55 12.85
N SER A 88 -1.02 -6.76 12.68
CA SER A 88 -1.61 -7.23 11.43
C SER A 88 -1.32 -6.26 10.28
N TYR A 89 -1.46 -4.95 10.52
CA TYR A 89 -1.09 -3.91 9.56
C TYR A 89 0.41 -3.96 9.23
N PHE A 90 1.29 -4.04 10.23
CA PHE A 90 2.73 -4.20 10.03
C PHE A 90 3.07 -5.43 9.18
N HIS A 91 2.39 -6.55 9.42
CA HIS A 91 2.65 -7.80 8.70
C HIS A 91 2.30 -7.70 7.21
N VAL A 92 1.20 -7.02 6.86
CA VAL A 92 0.82 -6.78 5.46
C VAL A 92 1.91 -6.02 4.70
N PHE A 93 2.51 -5.00 5.32
CA PHE A 93 3.63 -4.26 4.71
C PHE A 93 4.91 -5.09 4.67
N ASN A 94 5.23 -5.79 5.75
CA ASN A 94 6.46 -6.56 5.86
C ASN A 94 6.49 -7.76 4.90
N MET A 95 5.36 -8.41 4.66
CA MET A 95 5.28 -9.56 3.73
C MET A 95 5.67 -9.17 2.30
N SER A 96 5.31 -7.97 1.83
CA SER A 96 5.58 -7.54 0.46
C SER A 96 7.08 -7.34 0.18
N ASP A 97 7.82 -6.81 1.15
CA ASP A 97 9.28 -6.64 1.03
C ASP A 97 10.02 -7.96 1.31
N THR A 98 9.57 -8.71 2.33
CA THR A 98 10.16 -10.01 2.68
C THR A 98 10.10 -11.00 1.52
N ALA A 99 8.96 -11.09 0.82
CA ALA A 99 8.83 -11.99 -0.34
C ALA A 99 9.81 -11.63 -1.47
N ARG A 100 10.04 -10.33 -1.70
CA ARG A 100 11.02 -9.86 -2.69
C ARG A 100 12.44 -10.23 -2.27
N ARG A 101 12.81 -9.96 -1.03
CA ARG A 101 14.15 -10.25 -0.49
C ARG A 101 14.46 -11.74 -0.52
N ILE A 102 13.52 -12.60 -0.07
CA ILE A 102 13.68 -14.06 -0.11
C ILE A 102 13.87 -14.56 -1.54
N ARG A 103 13.09 -14.04 -2.51
CA ARG A 103 13.24 -14.45 -3.90
C ARG A 103 14.62 -14.09 -4.46
N ILE A 104 15.09 -12.87 -4.20
CA ILE A 104 16.44 -12.44 -4.61
C ILE A 104 17.50 -13.34 -3.97
N LEU A 105 17.37 -13.65 -2.67
CA LEU A 105 18.33 -14.47 -1.95
C LEU A 105 18.35 -15.92 -2.46
N TYR A 106 17.17 -16.50 -2.70
CA TYR A 106 17.01 -17.84 -3.26
C TYR A 106 17.64 -17.94 -4.66
N GLU A 107 17.47 -16.90 -5.48
CA GLU A 107 18.02 -16.87 -6.82
C GLU A 107 19.55 -16.72 -6.84
N ILE A 108 20.09 -15.88 -5.96
CA ILE A 108 21.55 -15.79 -5.73
C ILE A 108 22.10 -17.14 -5.26
N TYR A 109 21.41 -17.80 -4.32
CA TYR A 109 21.81 -19.12 -3.82
C TYR A 109 21.81 -20.18 -4.92
N THR A 110 20.78 -20.20 -5.77
CA THR A 110 20.62 -21.21 -6.83
C THR A 110 21.67 -21.08 -7.93
N VAL A 111 22.05 -19.85 -8.30
CA VAL A 111 23.01 -19.60 -9.39
C VAL A 111 24.45 -19.42 -8.87
N ASN A 112 24.65 -19.35 -7.54
CA ASN A 112 25.90 -19.25 -6.78
C ASN A 112 26.80 -18.02 -7.07
N LYS A 113 26.78 -17.46 -8.29
CA LYS A 113 27.47 -16.22 -8.71
C LYS A 113 26.68 -15.49 -9.80
N ILE A 114 25.81 -14.55 -9.41
CA ILE A 114 25.15 -13.64 -10.35
C ILE A 114 25.92 -12.32 -10.38
N LYS A 115 26.38 -11.90 -11.57
CA LYS A 115 26.93 -10.54 -11.77
C LYS A 115 25.82 -9.51 -11.54
N VAL A 116 26.11 -8.42 -10.84
CA VAL A 116 25.14 -7.33 -10.53
C VAL A 116 24.34 -6.90 -11.77
N HIS A 117 25.01 -6.84 -12.93
CA HIS A 117 24.39 -6.44 -14.20
C HIS A 117 23.36 -7.45 -14.75
N ALA A 118 23.51 -8.74 -14.44
CA ALA A 118 22.55 -9.78 -14.76
C ALA A 118 21.38 -9.76 -13.77
N LEU A 119 21.65 -9.44 -12.49
CA LEU A 119 20.60 -9.26 -11.48
C LEU A 119 19.70 -8.06 -11.80
N THR A 120 20.28 -6.93 -12.22
CA THR A 120 19.51 -5.74 -12.67
C THR A 120 18.83 -5.92 -14.01
N ALA A 121 19.28 -6.84 -14.87
CA ALA A 121 18.55 -7.20 -16.09
C ALA A 121 17.33 -8.06 -15.78
N ARG A 122 17.47 -9.02 -14.84
CA ARG A 122 16.43 -9.98 -14.44
C ARG A 122 15.38 -9.40 -13.49
N TYR A 123 15.83 -8.60 -12.52
CA TYR A 123 14.97 -7.70 -11.75
C TYR A 123 14.78 -6.34 -12.43
N GLY A 124 15.21 -6.23 -13.68
CA GLY A 124 14.99 -5.06 -14.50
C GLY A 124 13.50 -4.81 -14.62
N ALA A 125 13.13 -3.53 -14.68
CA ALA A 125 11.73 -3.11 -14.74
C ALA A 125 10.95 -3.88 -15.83
N LYS A 126 11.60 -4.29 -16.93
CA LYS A 126 11.03 -5.04 -18.04
C LYS A 126 10.60 -6.47 -17.67
N GLU A 127 11.49 -7.30 -17.16
CA GLU A 127 11.14 -8.72 -16.86
C GLU A 127 10.21 -8.83 -15.63
N MET A 128 10.31 -7.90 -14.68
CA MET A 128 9.32 -7.75 -13.62
C MET A 128 7.95 -7.31 -14.16
N LEU A 129 7.91 -6.44 -15.18
CA LEU A 129 6.67 -6.00 -15.83
C LEU A 129 6.07 -7.16 -16.62
N ASP A 130 6.86 -7.91 -17.38
CA ASP A 130 6.41 -9.04 -18.20
C ASP A 130 5.80 -10.15 -17.33
N ASN A 131 6.50 -10.55 -16.26
CA ASN A 131 5.95 -11.51 -15.29
C ASN A 131 4.68 -11.01 -14.58
N ARG A 132 4.54 -9.69 -14.38
CA ARG A 132 3.32 -9.09 -13.83
C ARG A 132 2.19 -9.12 -14.86
N LEU A 133 2.46 -8.73 -16.10
CA LEU A 133 1.51 -8.74 -17.21
C LEU A 133 1.02 -10.16 -17.51
N GLU A 134 1.90 -11.15 -17.51
CA GLU A 134 1.53 -12.56 -17.73
C GLU A 134 0.59 -13.07 -16.64
N ARG A 135 0.87 -12.77 -15.36
CA ARG A 135 -0.06 -13.12 -14.27
C ARG A 135 -1.40 -12.39 -14.38
N LEU A 136 -1.39 -11.12 -14.79
CA LEU A 136 -2.61 -10.35 -15.01
C LEU A 136 -3.43 -10.91 -16.18
N LEU A 137 -2.78 -11.42 -17.23
CA LEU A 137 -3.43 -12.14 -18.33
C LEU A 137 -3.99 -13.48 -17.84
N ALA A 138 -3.21 -14.28 -17.12
CA ALA A 138 -3.60 -15.59 -16.60
C ALA A 138 -4.79 -15.49 -15.62
N THR A 139 -4.84 -14.43 -14.81
CA THR A 139 -5.96 -14.14 -13.89
C THR A 139 -7.14 -13.44 -14.57
N ARG A 140 -7.12 -13.27 -15.90
CA ARG A 140 -8.14 -12.56 -16.71
C ARG A 140 -8.46 -11.16 -16.17
N GLN A 141 -7.44 -10.47 -15.68
CA GLN A 141 -7.53 -9.08 -15.23
C GLN A 141 -7.31 -8.10 -16.39
N ILE A 142 -6.46 -8.49 -17.33
CA ILE A 142 -6.21 -7.79 -18.60
C ILE A 142 -6.38 -8.77 -19.77
N LYS A 143 -6.69 -8.25 -20.96
CA LYS A 143 -6.74 -8.97 -22.23
C LYS A 143 -5.77 -8.34 -23.22
N LEU A 144 -5.17 -9.16 -24.06
CA LEU A 144 -4.38 -8.69 -25.19
C LEU A 144 -5.31 -8.63 -26.41
N ILE A 145 -5.57 -7.43 -26.93
CA ILE A 145 -6.34 -7.23 -28.16
C ILE A 145 -5.39 -6.59 -29.18
N GLY A 146 -4.92 -7.38 -30.15
CA GLY A 146 -3.84 -6.99 -31.06
C GLY A 146 -2.51 -6.80 -30.30
N ASN A 147 -1.87 -5.64 -30.45
CA ASN A 147 -0.62 -5.28 -29.76
C ASN A 147 -0.83 -4.35 -28.55
N ARG A 148 -2.04 -4.33 -27.96
CA ARG A 148 -2.38 -3.45 -26.83
C ARG A 148 -3.04 -4.26 -25.71
N TYR A 149 -2.65 -3.96 -24.47
CA TYR A 149 -3.28 -4.52 -23.26
C TYR A 149 -4.49 -3.68 -22.89
N VAL A 150 -5.64 -4.34 -22.71
CA VAL A 150 -6.92 -3.71 -22.35
C VAL A 150 -7.42 -4.33 -21.06
N LEU A 151 -7.98 -3.53 -20.14
CA LEU A 151 -8.59 -4.06 -18.92
C LEU A 151 -9.86 -4.86 -19.27
N ASP A 152 -9.98 -6.06 -18.73
CA ASP A 152 -11.13 -6.93 -19.01
C ASP A 152 -12.33 -6.61 -18.11
N LYS A 153 -12.09 -6.18 -16.86
CA LYS A 153 -13.12 -6.01 -15.84
C LYS A 153 -13.18 -4.58 -15.29
N LYS A 154 -14.37 -3.97 -15.29
CA LYS A 154 -14.64 -2.63 -14.72
C LYS A 154 -14.21 -2.52 -13.24
N LEU A 155 -14.40 -3.58 -12.47
CA LEU A 155 -14.06 -3.60 -11.03
C LEU A 155 -12.55 -3.42 -10.79
N ILE A 156 -11.71 -3.91 -11.69
CA ILE A 156 -10.24 -3.76 -11.60
C ILE A 156 -9.82 -2.34 -11.96
N HIS A 157 -10.54 -1.70 -12.87
CA HIS A 157 -10.33 -0.30 -13.19
C HIS A 157 -10.58 0.57 -11.95
N ASP A 158 -11.68 0.33 -11.24
CA ASP A 158 -12.02 1.11 -10.04
C ASP A 158 -11.03 0.87 -8.90
N ILE A 159 -10.60 -0.38 -8.69
CA ILE A 159 -9.52 -0.71 -7.73
C ILE A 159 -8.20 -0.05 -8.14
N SER A 160 -7.86 -0.04 -9.43
CA SER A 160 -6.63 0.61 -9.90
C SER A 160 -6.66 2.13 -9.67
N LEU A 161 -7.83 2.75 -9.80
CA LEU A 161 -8.05 4.17 -9.51
C LEU A 161 -7.90 4.44 -8.00
N LEU A 162 -8.48 3.58 -7.17
CA LEU A 162 -8.37 3.65 -5.71
C LEU A 162 -6.90 3.50 -5.27
N ILE A 163 -6.18 2.52 -5.81
CA ILE A 163 -4.75 2.30 -5.51
C ILE A 163 -3.91 3.47 -6.03
N ALA A 164 -4.21 4.03 -7.20
CA ALA A 164 -3.49 5.20 -7.72
C ALA A 164 -3.76 6.46 -6.88
N TRP A 165 -4.97 6.61 -6.36
CA TRP A 165 -5.31 7.65 -5.40
C TRP A 165 -4.58 7.44 -4.06
N LEU A 166 -4.56 6.21 -3.56
CA LEU A 166 -3.85 5.82 -2.34
C LEU A 166 -2.33 6.02 -2.48
N GLY A 167 -1.76 5.68 -3.63
CA GLY A 167 -0.35 5.88 -3.96
C GLY A 167 0.03 7.35 -4.00
N ARG A 168 -0.83 8.21 -4.56
CA ARG A 168 -0.67 9.68 -4.50
C ARG A 168 -0.70 10.19 -3.06
N LEU A 169 -1.59 9.65 -2.22
CA LEU A 169 -1.66 10.00 -0.80
C LEU A 169 -0.38 9.56 -0.04
N LEU A 170 0.16 8.39 -0.37
CA LEU A 170 1.43 7.86 0.14
C LEU A 170 2.67 8.54 -0.48
N GLY A 171 2.48 9.43 -1.46
CA GLY A 171 3.52 10.17 -2.18
C GLY A 171 4.27 9.37 -3.24
N ILE A 172 3.89 8.14 -3.55
CA ILE A 172 4.58 7.33 -4.57
C ILE A 172 4.41 8.03 -5.95
N PRO A 173 5.50 8.42 -6.64
CA PRO A 173 5.39 9.08 -7.93
C PRO A 173 4.77 8.12 -8.95
N TYR A 174 3.62 8.48 -9.50
CA TYR A 174 2.98 7.72 -10.57
C TYR A 174 3.57 8.19 -11.91
N PRO A 175 3.96 7.28 -12.83
CA PRO A 175 4.35 7.68 -14.17
C PRO A 175 3.12 8.29 -14.85
N GLU A 176 3.15 9.60 -15.10
CA GLU A 176 2.06 10.28 -15.79
C GLU A 176 1.81 9.62 -17.15
N ALA A 177 0.52 9.46 -17.49
CA ALA A 177 0.02 8.88 -18.74
C ALA A 177 0.32 9.79 -19.95
N LYS A 178 1.58 10.19 -20.14
CA LYS A 178 2.06 11.04 -21.24
C LYS A 178 1.90 10.37 -22.61
N HIS A 179 1.62 9.06 -22.66
CA HIS A 179 1.42 8.30 -23.90
C HIS A 179 0.04 8.48 -24.55
N ARG A 180 -0.99 8.99 -23.85
CA ARG A 180 -2.34 9.12 -24.46
C ARG A 180 -2.44 10.27 -25.49
N ALA A 181 -1.62 11.31 -25.34
CA ALA A 181 -1.64 12.47 -26.25
C ALA A 181 -0.79 12.27 -27.51
N ALA A 182 0.24 11.39 -27.46
CA ALA A 182 1.11 11.11 -28.61
C ALA A 182 0.44 10.17 -29.62
N ASP A 183 -0.21 9.10 -29.14
CA ASP A 183 -0.91 8.13 -29.99
C ASP A 183 -2.14 8.73 -30.69
N THR A 184 -2.87 9.63 -30.00
CA THR A 184 -4.04 10.29 -30.59
C THR A 184 -3.64 11.30 -31.67
N LYS A 185 -2.44 11.91 -31.57
CA LYS A 185 -1.90 12.75 -32.64
C LYS A 185 -1.44 11.90 -33.83
N GLN A 186 -0.72 10.81 -33.62
CA GLN A 186 -0.26 9.92 -34.71
C GLN A 186 -1.39 9.23 -35.47
N ALA A 187 -2.48 8.84 -34.80
CA ALA A 187 -3.65 8.28 -35.47
C ALA A 187 -4.38 9.32 -36.35
N LYS A 188 -4.32 10.61 -35.98
CA LYS A 188 -4.91 11.71 -36.75
C LYS A 188 -4.04 12.09 -37.96
N THR A 189 -2.71 12.10 -37.82
CA THR A 189 -1.81 12.33 -38.96
C THR A 189 -1.80 11.18 -39.95
N ALA A 190 -2.02 9.94 -39.52
CA ALA A 190 -2.08 8.79 -40.42
C ALA A 190 -3.39 8.70 -41.22
N SER A 191 -4.50 9.30 -40.76
CA SER A 191 -5.75 9.36 -41.52
C SER A 191 -5.88 10.57 -42.44
N ASP A 192 -4.99 11.57 -42.30
CA ASP A 192 -4.96 12.77 -43.16
C ASP A 192 -4.02 12.64 -44.38
N VAL A 193 -3.27 11.54 -44.49
CA VAL A 193 -2.54 11.21 -45.73
C VAL A 193 -3.51 10.51 -46.70
N LYS A 194 -4.28 11.33 -47.42
CA LYS A 194 -5.02 10.89 -48.62
C LYS A 194 -4.04 10.34 -49.66
N PRO A 195 -4.34 9.23 -50.34
CA PRO A 195 -3.57 8.79 -51.50
C PRO A 195 -3.94 9.65 -52.71
N GLN A 196 -3.10 10.64 -53.03
CA GLN A 196 -2.99 11.25 -54.36
C GLN A 196 -1.55 11.70 -54.60
#